data_AF-A0A016X1H7-F1
#
_entry.id   AF-A0A016X1H7-F1
#
_cell.length_a   1.000
_cell.length_b   1.000
_cell.length_c   1.000
_cell.angle_alpha   90.00
_cell.angle_beta   90.00
_cell.angle_gamma   90.00
#
_symmetry.space_group_name_H-M   'P 1'
#
loop_
_entity.id
_entity.type
_entity.pdbx_description
1 polymer ?
#
loop_
_entity_poly.entity_id
_entity_poly.type
_entity_poly.pdbx_seq_one_letter_code
_entity_poly.pdbx_strand_id
1 'polypeptide(L)'
;MNMGDVVRLKGCTLKGRSLETSCGCSALDALLGGGLPVSTFCVVDELKSRAYSDSLARYFIAEGLYSGHDVLVVDPVGEDKLWRGIPTKIEGQATSNPSEAPPLPSKMSNAHDDLRIAFRYAAKPQMNSSIGDKNRYDLGKPLADSEFTSQRLKYDGVYSYESLYQSIANLCKSERHSKARGPSKNLLRIVIGHLGSPFWADSANFSTFLVRLRPLLRNAHVVVFATAASDTMYEQLSDELFATADLYIQLLAISDEEQKKLSSLDKYHGYLRILRLPRLSSVGTHNPPADLVFTQKRNSFDVSILHLPPALGDEPQNAKAPCSVDF
;
A
#
# COMPACT_ATOMS: atom_id res chain seq x y z
N MET A 1 4.22 27.90 15.95
CA MET A 1 5.36 27.06 15.52
C MET A 1 6.08 27.76 14.38
N ASN A 2 7.36 28.09 14.56
CA ASN A 2 8.19 28.70 13.52
C ASN A 2 8.41 27.69 12.37
N MET A 3 8.17 28.12 11.13
CA MET A 3 8.38 27.29 9.93
C MET A 3 9.86 26.91 9.69
N GLY A 4 10.81 27.51 10.44
CA GLY A 4 12.25 27.26 10.31
C GLY A 4 12.80 26.01 11.01
N ASP A 5 12.00 25.32 11.85
CA ASP A 5 12.45 24.18 12.68
C ASP A 5 11.98 22.80 12.15
N VAL A 6 11.60 22.71 10.88
CA VAL A 6 11.16 21.42 10.32
C VAL A 6 12.38 20.52 10.08
N VAL A 7 12.47 19.44 10.85
CA VAL A 7 13.48 18.40 10.69
C VAL A 7 13.44 17.87 9.25
N ARG A 8 14.58 17.96 8.54
CA ARG A 8 14.74 17.35 7.22
C ARG A 8 15.19 15.92 7.39
N LEU A 9 14.28 14.97 7.12
CA LEU A 9 14.60 13.55 7.04
C LEU A 9 14.86 13.21 5.56
N LYS A 10 15.87 12.38 5.29
CA LYS A 10 16.08 11.81 3.95
C LYS A 10 14.81 11.06 3.52
N GLY A 11 14.54 10.94 2.22
CA GLY A 11 13.38 10.21 1.71
C GLY A 11 12.00 10.73 2.17
N CYS A 12 11.94 11.94 2.76
CA CYS A 12 10.71 12.56 3.22
C CYS A 12 10.49 13.91 2.52
N THR A 13 9.24 14.21 2.22
CA THR A 13 8.80 15.48 1.65
C THR A 13 7.84 16.15 2.62
N LEU A 14 7.98 17.46 2.80
CA LEU A 14 7.03 18.24 3.59
C LEU A 14 5.83 18.58 2.69
N LYS A 15 4.66 18.03 3.00
CA LYS A 15 3.40 18.37 2.32
C LYS A 15 2.42 18.98 3.31
N GLY A 16 1.99 20.20 3.04
CA GLY A 16 1.22 21.00 4.00
C GLY A 16 2.01 21.22 5.29
N ARG A 17 1.61 20.54 6.38
CA ARG A 17 2.26 20.60 7.70
C ARG A 17 2.77 19.24 8.21
N SER A 18 2.76 18.22 7.35
CA SER A 18 3.25 16.89 7.69
C SER A 18 4.42 16.51 6.82
N LEU A 19 5.43 15.89 7.46
CA LEU A 19 6.41 15.10 6.72
C LEU A 19 5.70 13.84 6.22
N GLU A 20 5.87 13.55 4.94
CA GLU A 20 5.38 12.36 4.28
C GLU A 20 6.56 11.60 3.68
N THR A 21 6.45 10.29 3.61
CA THR A 21 7.42 9.41 2.99
C THR A 21 6.68 8.42 2.11
N SER A 22 7.28 7.98 1.01
CA SER A 22 6.57 7.07 0.12
C SER A 22 6.45 5.66 0.74
N CYS A 23 5.44 4.89 0.37
CA CYS A 23 5.28 3.51 0.79
C CYS A 23 6.08 2.52 -0.09
N GLY A 24 6.76 3.01 -1.13
CA GLY A 24 7.54 2.21 -2.06
C GLY A 24 6.75 1.67 -3.26
N CYS A 25 5.42 1.65 -3.17
CA CYS A 25 4.52 1.28 -4.26
C CYS A 25 3.91 2.55 -4.88
N SER A 26 4.26 2.83 -6.14
CA SER A 26 3.84 4.09 -6.80
C SER A 26 2.32 4.23 -6.90
N ALA A 27 1.62 3.12 -7.14
CA ALA A 27 0.16 3.11 -7.19
C ALA A 27 -0.48 3.51 -5.85
N LEU A 28 0.04 2.96 -4.74
CA LEU A 28 -0.44 3.32 -3.40
C LEU A 28 -0.09 4.76 -3.05
N ASP A 29 1.12 5.22 -3.36
CA ASP A 29 1.50 6.61 -3.13
C ASP A 29 0.57 7.58 -3.87
N ALA A 30 0.22 7.30 -5.13
CA ALA A 30 -0.75 8.07 -5.88
C ALA A 30 -2.15 8.04 -5.24
N LEU A 31 -2.62 6.88 -4.79
CA LEU A 31 -3.91 6.73 -4.11
C LEU A 31 -3.98 7.45 -2.75
N LEU A 32 -2.85 7.58 -2.06
CA LEU A 32 -2.75 8.33 -0.82
C LEU A 32 -2.57 9.85 -1.05
N GLY A 33 -2.42 10.26 -2.32
CA GLY A 33 -2.15 11.64 -2.69
C GLY A 33 -0.71 12.05 -2.46
N GLY A 34 0.25 11.12 -2.38
CA GLY A 34 1.69 11.38 -2.32
C GLY A 34 2.46 10.31 -1.55
N GLY A 35 1.98 9.92 -0.38
CA GLY A 35 2.64 8.92 0.45
C GLY A 35 2.06 8.83 1.86
N LEU A 36 2.83 8.28 2.78
CA LEU A 36 2.47 8.06 4.17
C LEU A 36 2.96 9.21 5.05
N PRO A 37 2.07 9.88 5.81
CA PRO A 37 2.50 10.82 6.83
C PRO A 37 3.37 10.13 7.89
N VAL A 38 4.42 10.81 8.34
CA VAL A 38 5.21 10.37 9.48
C VAL A 38 4.31 10.33 10.73
N SER A 39 4.52 9.32 11.58
CA SER A 39 3.69 8.93 12.73
C SER A 39 2.40 8.17 12.37
N THR A 40 2.27 7.65 11.14
CA THR A 40 1.11 6.83 10.73
C THR A 40 1.23 5.39 11.21
N PHE A 41 0.13 4.85 11.73
CA PHE A 41 -0.13 3.42 11.83
C PHE A 41 -0.97 2.96 10.62
N CYS A 42 -0.30 2.32 9.67
CA CYS A 42 -0.87 1.78 8.43
C CYS A 42 -1.14 0.28 8.60
N VAL A 43 -2.37 -0.14 8.31
CA VAL A 43 -2.77 -1.54 8.29
C VAL A 43 -3.10 -1.94 6.86
N VAL A 44 -2.49 -3.02 6.40
CA VAL A 44 -2.85 -3.75 5.18
C VAL A 44 -3.47 -5.07 5.60
N ASP A 45 -4.79 -5.13 5.48
CA ASP A 45 -5.62 -6.26 5.86
C ASP A 45 -5.91 -7.12 4.63
N GLU A 46 -5.42 -8.36 4.62
CA GLU A 46 -5.62 -9.28 3.50
C GLU A 46 -6.65 -10.33 3.87
N LEU A 47 -7.72 -10.39 3.08
CA LEU A 47 -8.83 -11.33 3.26
C LEU A 47 -8.81 -12.41 2.20
N LYS A 48 -9.23 -13.62 2.58
CA LYS A 48 -9.32 -14.81 1.71
C LYS A 48 -7.98 -15.24 1.06
N SER A 49 -6.85 -14.66 1.45
CA SER A 49 -5.50 -14.97 0.96
C SER A 49 -4.44 -14.48 1.96
N ARG A 50 -3.18 -14.89 1.75
CA ARG A 50 -1.99 -14.34 2.44
C ARG A 50 -0.80 -14.17 1.48
N ALA A 51 -1.08 -13.95 0.21
CA ALA A 51 -0.11 -13.96 -0.87
C ALA A 51 0.37 -12.57 -1.27
N TYR A 52 -0.38 -11.52 -0.95
CA TYR A 52 -0.24 -10.22 -1.62
C TYR A 52 0.32 -9.11 -0.72
N SER A 53 -0.05 -9.10 0.55
CA SER A 53 0.39 -8.09 1.54
C SER A 53 1.91 -8.06 1.72
N ASP A 54 2.57 -9.22 1.65
CA ASP A 54 4.04 -9.35 1.69
C ASP A 54 4.73 -8.49 0.60
N SER A 55 4.14 -8.39 -0.60
CA SER A 55 4.71 -7.59 -1.68
C SER A 55 4.72 -6.10 -1.33
N LEU A 56 3.63 -5.61 -0.74
CA LEU A 56 3.54 -4.22 -0.28
C LEU A 56 4.50 -3.96 0.89
N ALA A 57 4.62 -4.90 1.83
CA ALA A 57 5.60 -4.82 2.91
C ALA A 57 7.04 -4.75 2.37
N ARG A 58 7.38 -5.57 1.37
CA ARG A 58 8.70 -5.54 0.71
C ARG A 58 8.98 -4.22 0.01
N TYR A 59 7.99 -3.63 -0.67
CA TYR A 59 8.13 -2.27 -1.22
C TYR A 59 8.42 -1.24 -0.12
N PHE A 60 7.69 -1.32 0.99
CA PHE A 60 7.86 -0.41 2.13
C PHE A 60 9.24 -0.53 2.78
N ILE A 61 9.77 -1.76 2.88
CA ILE A 61 11.13 -2.03 3.35
C ILE A 61 12.17 -1.49 2.37
N ALA A 62 12.05 -1.81 1.07
CA ALA A 62 12.97 -1.36 0.04
C ALA A 62 13.08 0.18 0.01
N GLU A 63 11.94 0.88 0.05
CA GLU A 63 11.92 2.34 0.14
C GLU A 63 12.69 2.85 1.35
N GLY A 64 12.55 2.18 2.50
CA GLY A 64 13.31 2.48 3.70
C GLY A 64 14.82 2.37 3.49
N LEU A 65 15.28 1.21 3.02
CA LEU A 65 16.70 0.93 2.82
C LEU A 65 17.35 1.90 1.84
N TYR A 66 16.74 2.10 0.67
CA TYR A 66 17.26 3.01 -0.35
C TYR A 66 17.19 4.49 0.06
N SER A 67 16.31 4.86 0.99
CA SER A 67 16.25 6.22 1.56
C SER A 67 17.23 6.41 2.74
N GLY A 68 17.88 5.34 3.19
CA GLY A 68 18.76 5.36 4.37
C GLY A 68 17.99 5.47 5.69
N HIS A 69 16.76 4.98 5.73
CA HIS A 69 15.95 4.86 6.95
C HIS A 69 16.36 3.63 7.75
N ASP A 70 16.18 3.69 9.06
CA ASP A 70 16.29 2.52 9.92
C ASP A 70 15.02 1.69 9.78
N VAL A 71 15.16 0.39 9.53
CA VAL A 71 14.05 -0.53 9.27
C VAL A 71 14.06 -1.67 10.27
N LEU A 72 12.95 -1.86 10.96
CA LEU A 72 12.68 -3.00 11.83
C LEU A 72 11.58 -3.85 11.18
N VAL A 73 11.80 -5.16 11.09
CA VAL A 73 10.78 -6.13 10.70
C VAL A 73 10.53 -7.02 11.91
N VAL A 74 9.27 -7.21 12.29
CA VAL A 74 8.88 -8.14 13.34
C VAL A 74 7.74 -9.00 12.79
N ASP A 75 8.05 -10.24 12.47
CA ASP A 75 7.10 -11.18 11.89
C ASP A 75 7.27 -12.57 12.56
N PRO A 76 6.26 -13.05 13.31
CA PRO A 76 6.36 -14.32 14.03
C PRO A 76 6.37 -15.56 13.13
N VAL A 77 6.07 -15.42 11.84
CA VAL A 77 5.95 -16.53 10.88
C VAL A 77 7.09 -16.52 9.86
N GLY A 78 7.62 -15.35 9.50
CA GLY A 78 8.45 -15.25 8.31
C GLY A 78 9.31 -14.00 8.16
N GLU A 79 9.98 -13.53 9.21
CA GLU A 79 10.92 -12.41 9.10
C GLU A 79 11.96 -12.63 7.98
N ASP A 80 12.61 -13.80 7.94
CA ASP A 80 13.58 -14.17 6.89
C ASP A 80 12.97 -14.23 5.48
N LYS A 81 11.67 -14.53 5.38
CA LYS A 81 10.95 -14.56 4.10
C LYS A 81 10.74 -13.14 3.56
N LEU A 82 10.48 -12.17 4.43
CA LEU A 82 10.37 -10.77 4.05
C LEU A 82 11.73 -10.21 3.63
N TRP A 83 12.79 -10.43 4.43
CA TRP A 83 14.14 -9.94 4.14
C TRP A 83 14.69 -10.47 2.81
N ARG A 84 14.55 -11.78 2.53
CA ARG A 84 15.03 -12.38 1.27
C ARG A 84 14.25 -11.93 0.03
N GLY A 85 13.06 -11.39 0.21
CA GLY A 85 12.19 -10.95 -0.90
C GLY A 85 12.28 -9.47 -1.23
N ILE A 86 13.16 -8.70 -0.58
CA ILE A 86 13.24 -7.25 -0.79
C ILE A 86 13.65 -6.95 -2.24
N PRO A 87 12.90 -6.14 -2.99
CA PRO A 87 13.21 -5.86 -4.38
C PRO A 87 14.37 -4.89 -4.55
N THR A 88 15.13 -5.07 -5.63
CA THR A 88 16.12 -4.10 -6.11
C THR A 88 15.45 -2.93 -6.83
N LYS A 89 16.12 -1.77 -6.84
CA LYS A 89 15.67 -0.58 -7.57
C LYS A 89 15.87 -0.76 -9.08
N ILE A 90 14.89 -0.33 -9.88
CA ILE A 90 14.98 -0.38 -11.35
C ILE A 90 15.94 0.71 -11.84
N GLU A 91 17.04 0.30 -12.48
CA GLU A 91 18.02 1.22 -13.07
C GLU A 91 17.42 2.01 -14.25
N GLY A 92 17.76 3.29 -14.38
CA GLY A 92 17.36 4.14 -15.51
C GLY A 92 16.07 4.96 -15.34
N GLN A 93 15.34 4.82 -14.22
CA GLN A 93 14.30 5.79 -13.84
C GLN A 93 14.92 6.83 -12.89
N ALA A 94 15.43 7.93 -13.45
CA ALA A 94 15.68 9.12 -12.66
C ALA A 94 14.35 9.54 -12.01
N THR A 95 14.39 9.88 -10.72
CA THR A 95 13.27 10.50 -10.01
C THR A 95 12.84 11.73 -10.81
N SER A 96 11.67 11.66 -11.46
CA SER A 96 11.08 12.82 -12.10
C SER A 96 10.90 13.89 -11.03
N ASN A 97 11.71 14.96 -11.11
CA ASN A 97 11.37 16.20 -10.42
C ASN A 97 9.99 16.64 -10.93
N PRO A 98 9.06 17.11 -10.08
CA PRO A 98 7.70 17.46 -10.49
C PRO A 98 7.65 18.81 -11.25
N SER A 99 8.66 19.14 -12.04
CA SER A 99 8.81 20.44 -12.71
C SER A 99 9.15 20.32 -14.20
N GLU A 100 8.66 19.30 -14.89
CA GLU A 100 8.60 19.32 -16.36
C GLU A 100 7.20 18.92 -16.82
N ALA A 101 6.59 19.86 -17.55
CA ALA A 101 5.33 19.65 -18.25
C ALA A 101 5.46 18.45 -19.22
N PRO A 102 4.38 17.70 -19.45
CA PRO A 102 4.43 16.53 -20.31
C PRO A 102 4.90 16.93 -21.72
N PRO A 103 5.88 16.25 -22.33
CA PRO A 103 6.26 16.50 -23.70
C PRO A 103 5.09 16.14 -24.63
N LEU A 104 4.78 17.04 -25.57
CA LEU A 104 3.81 16.78 -26.62
C LEU A 104 4.20 15.52 -27.41
N PRO A 105 3.24 14.69 -27.83
CA PRO A 105 3.53 13.49 -28.58
C PRO A 105 4.13 13.85 -29.95
N SER A 106 5.41 13.55 -30.14
CA SER A 106 6.10 13.60 -31.43
C SER A 106 5.50 12.54 -32.36
N LYS A 107 4.88 12.99 -33.45
CA LYS A 107 4.46 12.12 -34.56
C LYS A 107 5.71 11.54 -35.23
N MET A 108 5.95 10.24 -35.06
CA MET A 108 6.78 9.48 -36.00
C MET A 108 5.87 8.59 -36.84
N SER A 109 5.88 8.88 -38.13
CA SER A 109 5.23 8.15 -39.21
C SER A 109 5.89 6.79 -39.41
N ASN A 110 5.15 5.72 -39.14
CA ASN A 110 5.33 4.45 -39.84
C ASN A 110 3.97 4.06 -40.42
N ALA A 111 3.84 4.31 -41.73
CA ALA A 111 2.72 3.87 -42.53
C ALA A 111 2.85 2.36 -42.73
N HIS A 112 2.14 1.58 -41.92
CA HIS A 112 1.68 0.27 -42.32
C HIS A 112 0.15 0.33 -42.40
N ASP A 113 -0.34 -0.15 -43.54
CA ASP A 113 -1.72 -0.16 -43.99
C ASP A 113 -2.61 -0.89 -42.96
N ASP A 114 -3.36 -0.12 -42.17
CA ASP A 114 -4.24 -0.62 -41.12
C ASP A 114 -5.67 -0.49 -41.63
N LEU A 115 -6.27 -1.61 -42.04
CA LEU A 115 -7.65 -1.70 -42.55
C LEU A 115 -8.67 -1.28 -41.46
N ARG A 116 -8.86 0.02 -41.28
CA ARG A 116 -9.74 0.60 -40.24
C ARG A 116 -11.14 0.85 -40.76
N ILE A 117 -12.01 -0.14 -40.62
CA ILE A 117 -13.47 0.01 -40.82
C ILE A 117 -14.10 0.86 -39.69
N ALA A 118 -13.41 1.06 -38.57
CA ALA A 118 -13.93 1.65 -37.35
C ALA A 118 -13.28 3.01 -36.99
N PHE A 119 -13.25 3.96 -37.92
CA PHE A 119 -12.64 5.30 -37.73
C PHE A 119 -13.22 6.07 -36.52
N ARG A 120 -14.49 5.81 -36.15
CA ARG A 120 -15.17 6.45 -35.02
C ARG A 120 -14.59 6.09 -33.64
N TYR A 121 -13.88 4.96 -33.50
CA TYR A 121 -13.30 4.54 -32.21
C TYR A 121 -11.84 4.99 -32.05
N ALA A 122 -11.16 5.39 -33.12
CA ALA A 122 -9.80 5.92 -33.04
C ALA A 122 -9.71 7.25 -32.25
N ALA A 123 -10.83 7.98 -32.18
CA ALA A 123 -10.96 9.22 -31.41
C ALA A 123 -11.52 9.01 -29.99
N LYS A 124 -11.84 7.78 -29.56
CA LYS A 124 -12.20 7.55 -28.17
C LYS A 124 -10.93 7.68 -27.31
N PRO A 125 -10.96 8.47 -26.22
CA PRO A 125 -9.86 8.47 -25.27
C PRO A 125 -9.66 7.03 -24.80
N GLN A 126 -8.47 6.47 -25.02
CA GLN A 126 -8.09 5.25 -24.32
C GLN A 126 -7.97 5.62 -22.85
N MET A 127 -8.93 5.18 -22.05
CA MET A 127 -8.95 5.46 -20.63
C MET A 127 -7.79 4.68 -20.00
N ASN A 128 -6.73 5.37 -19.58
CA ASN A 128 -5.66 4.74 -18.83
C ASN A 128 -6.13 4.50 -17.40
N SER A 129 -6.54 3.26 -17.11
CA SER A 129 -7.03 2.86 -15.79
C SER A 129 -5.89 2.58 -14.80
N SER A 130 -4.62 2.62 -15.22
CA SER A 130 -3.47 2.39 -14.33
C SER A 130 -3.31 3.54 -13.34
N ILE A 131 -3.03 3.20 -12.08
CA ILE A 131 -2.80 4.21 -11.04
C ILE A 131 -1.32 4.23 -10.65
N GLY A 132 -0.80 5.45 -10.48
CA GLY A 132 0.61 5.69 -10.17
C GLY A 132 1.50 5.73 -11.40
N ASP A 133 2.73 6.15 -11.17
CA ASP A 133 3.80 6.12 -12.16
C ASP A 133 4.39 4.69 -12.24
N LYS A 134 5.43 4.53 -13.06
CA LYS A 134 6.15 3.26 -13.15
C LYS A 134 6.73 2.87 -11.78
N ASN A 135 6.63 1.58 -11.47
CA ASN A 135 7.20 1.03 -10.25
C ASN A 135 8.71 1.28 -10.20
N ARG A 136 9.19 1.70 -9.02
CA ARG A 136 10.62 2.00 -8.76
C ARG A 136 11.43 0.77 -8.39
N TYR A 137 10.76 -0.32 -8.00
CA TYR A 137 11.39 -1.55 -7.54
C TYR A 137 10.86 -2.77 -8.29
N ASP A 138 11.74 -3.73 -8.56
CA ASP A 138 11.44 -4.98 -9.25
C ASP A 138 11.36 -6.15 -8.25
N LEU A 139 10.13 -6.63 -7.98
CA LEU A 139 9.88 -7.77 -7.09
C LEU A 139 10.50 -9.09 -7.57
N GLY A 140 10.84 -9.19 -8.86
CA GLY A 140 11.42 -10.39 -9.45
C GLY A 140 12.93 -10.45 -9.27
N LYS A 141 13.55 -9.40 -8.73
CA LYS A 141 15.00 -9.29 -8.51
C LYS A 141 15.27 -8.98 -7.05
N PRO A 142 15.37 -10.01 -6.19
CA PRO A 142 15.64 -9.83 -4.77
C PRO A 142 17.04 -9.25 -4.54
N LEU A 143 17.15 -8.41 -3.52
CA LEU A 143 18.36 -7.76 -3.04
C LEU A 143 19.29 -8.78 -2.35
N ALA A 144 20.60 -8.56 -2.41
CA ALA A 144 21.56 -9.38 -1.69
C ALA A 144 21.50 -9.14 -0.16
N ASP A 145 21.73 -10.18 0.63
CA ASP A 145 21.64 -10.13 2.10
C ASP A 145 22.69 -9.20 2.76
N SER A 146 23.83 -8.99 2.10
CA SER A 146 24.91 -8.12 2.58
C SER A 146 24.63 -6.63 2.41
N GLU A 147 23.57 -6.26 1.68
CA GLU A 147 23.26 -4.85 1.42
C GLU A 147 22.44 -4.21 2.55
N PHE A 148 22.74 -2.94 2.83
CA PHE A 148 22.05 -2.10 3.82
C PHE A 148 22.03 -2.66 5.25
N THR A 149 23.04 -3.45 5.64
CA THR A 149 23.10 -4.05 6.99
C THR A 149 23.03 -3.00 8.11
N SER A 150 23.59 -1.80 7.91
CA SER A 150 23.53 -0.72 8.90
C SER A 150 22.13 -0.15 9.17
N GLN A 151 21.20 -0.32 8.22
CA GLN A 151 19.82 0.16 8.32
C GLN A 151 18.89 -0.89 8.94
N ARG A 152 19.27 -2.18 8.90
CA ARG A 152 18.44 -3.29 9.38
C ARG A 152 18.57 -3.43 10.89
N LEU A 153 17.53 -3.02 11.61
CA LEU A 153 17.42 -3.21 13.05
C LEU A 153 16.96 -4.65 13.33
N LYS A 154 17.52 -5.25 14.39
CA LYS A 154 17.17 -6.60 14.83
C LYS A 154 16.09 -6.57 15.91
N TYR A 155 15.22 -7.56 15.89
CA TYR A 155 14.28 -7.84 16.96
C TYR A 155 14.71 -9.09 17.74
N ASP A 156 15.23 -8.89 18.95
CA ASP A 156 15.70 -10.00 19.80
C ASP A 156 14.66 -10.38 20.88
N GLY A 157 13.44 -9.85 20.78
CA GLY A 157 12.36 -10.08 21.75
C GLY A 157 11.59 -11.37 21.48
N VAL A 158 10.75 -11.75 22.45
CA VAL A 158 9.73 -12.78 22.21
C VAL A 158 8.68 -12.20 21.28
N TYR A 159 8.09 -13.00 20.39
CA TYR A 159 6.96 -12.57 19.56
C TYR A 159 5.68 -12.42 20.40
N SER A 160 5.65 -11.41 21.24
CA SER A 160 4.54 -10.99 22.09
C SER A 160 4.30 -9.49 21.92
N TYR A 161 3.05 -9.06 22.06
CA TYR A 161 2.63 -7.67 21.98
C TYR A 161 3.29 -6.81 23.07
N GLU A 162 3.48 -7.33 24.28
CA GLU A 162 4.19 -6.57 25.31
C GLU A 162 5.68 -6.38 24.95
N SER A 163 6.37 -7.43 24.50
CA SER A 163 7.79 -7.32 24.10
C SER A 163 7.97 -6.42 22.88
N LEU A 164 7.06 -6.53 21.90
CA LEU A 164 7.01 -5.67 20.73
C LEU A 164 6.81 -4.21 21.14
N TYR A 165 5.83 -3.92 22.02
CA TYR A 165 5.59 -2.57 22.50
C TYR A 165 6.84 -1.97 23.15
N GLN A 166 7.51 -2.72 24.04
CA GLN A 166 8.71 -2.23 24.72
C GLN A 166 9.84 -1.93 23.72
N SER A 167 10.05 -2.80 22.73
CA SER A 167 11.03 -2.59 21.66
C SER A 167 10.73 -1.32 20.85
N ILE A 168 9.49 -1.17 20.38
CA ILE A 168 9.05 0.04 19.64
C ILE A 168 9.18 1.28 20.53
N ALA A 169 8.83 1.19 21.81
CA ALA A 169 8.92 2.30 22.76
C ALA A 169 10.35 2.76 22.98
N ASN A 170 11.30 1.83 23.13
CA ASN A 170 12.72 2.14 23.27
C ASN A 170 13.27 2.81 22.00
N LEU A 171 12.94 2.27 20.82
CA LEU A 171 13.35 2.86 19.55
C LEU A 171 12.77 4.26 19.35
N CYS A 172 11.48 4.47 19.62
CA CYS A 172 10.80 5.75 19.48
C CYS A 172 11.33 6.82 20.46
N LYS A 173 11.75 6.42 21.66
CA LYS A 173 12.31 7.33 22.68
C LYS A 173 13.79 7.65 22.46
N SER A 174 14.49 6.88 21.62
CA SER A 174 15.89 7.16 21.29
C SER A 174 16.08 8.57 20.71
N GLU A 175 17.27 9.13 20.87
CA GLU A 175 17.60 10.45 20.29
C GLU A 175 17.46 10.47 18.77
N ARG A 176 17.63 9.32 18.12
CA ARG A 176 17.60 9.18 16.66
C ARG A 176 16.20 9.30 16.06
N HIS A 177 15.21 8.73 16.74
CA HIS A 177 13.84 8.66 16.22
C HIS A 177 12.86 9.60 16.94
N SER A 178 13.15 10.04 18.16
CA SER A 178 12.27 10.98 18.86
C SER A 178 12.13 12.32 18.13
N LYS A 179 11.01 13.01 18.35
CA LYS A 179 10.77 14.39 17.85
C LYS A 179 11.48 15.47 18.66
N ALA A 180 12.19 15.12 19.73
CA ALA A 180 13.03 16.06 20.48
C ALA A 180 14.11 16.66 19.56
N ARG A 181 14.63 17.86 19.87
CA ARG A 181 15.73 18.44 19.08
C ARG A 181 16.99 17.58 19.22
N GLY A 182 17.72 17.39 18.13
CA GLY A 182 18.97 16.62 18.12
C GLY A 182 19.62 16.58 16.73
N PRO A 183 20.94 16.36 16.65
CA PRO A 183 21.71 16.53 15.41
C PRO A 183 21.56 15.37 14.42
N SER A 184 21.23 14.17 14.87
CA SER A 184 21.18 12.95 14.04
C SER A 184 19.79 12.33 14.08
N LYS A 185 18.87 12.85 13.25
CA LYS A 185 17.53 12.30 13.10
C LYS A 185 17.44 11.30 11.94
N ASN A 186 16.67 10.24 12.15
CA ASN A 186 16.35 9.26 11.13
C ASN A 186 14.86 8.90 11.20
N LEU A 187 14.31 8.39 10.11
CA LEU A 187 12.96 7.85 10.07
C LEU A 187 13.01 6.36 10.40
N LEU A 188 12.26 5.93 11.41
CA LEU A 188 12.07 4.52 11.71
C LEU A 188 10.91 3.94 10.89
N ARG A 189 11.15 2.86 10.15
CA ARG A 189 10.11 2.10 9.46
C ARG A 189 9.95 0.75 10.13
N ILE A 190 8.76 0.47 10.62
CA ILE A 190 8.47 -0.79 11.32
C ILE A 190 7.47 -1.59 10.50
N VAL A 191 7.83 -2.80 10.12
CA VAL A 191 6.92 -3.78 9.55
C VAL A 191 6.51 -4.77 10.63
N ILE A 192 5.21 -4.93 10.85
CA ILE A 192 4.67 -5.89 11.82
C ILE A 192 3.83 -6.92 11.05
N GLY A 193 4.30 -8.16 11.01
CA GLY A 193 3.64 -9.27 10.33
C GLY A 193 2.52 -9.88 11.17
N HIS A 194 1.45 -10.31 10.52
CA HIS A 194 0.40 -11.14 11.13
C HIS A 194 -0.20 -10.56 12.41
N LEU A 195 -0.43 -9.25 12.44
CA LEU A 195 -1.04 -8.56 13.56
C LEU A 195 -2.44 -9.13 13.84
N GLY A 196 -2.81 -9.29 15.11
CA GLY A 196 -4.08 -9.87 15.58
C GLY A 196 -4.17 -11.40 15.46
N SER A 197 -3.14 -12.06 14.92
CA SER A 197 -3.13 -13.52 14.73
C SER A 197 -2.76 -14.30 16.00
N PRO A 198 -3.05 -15.62 16.07
CA PRO A 198 -2.61 -16.48 17.17
C PRO A 198 -1.11 -16.79 17.18
N PHE A 199 -0.33 -16.27 16.22
CA PHE A 199 1.13 -16.44 16.22
C PHE A 199 1.83 -15.60 17.31
N TRP A 200 1.13 -14.60 17.86
CA TRP A 200 1.62 -13.79 18.97
C TRP A 200 1.35 -14.49 20.31
N ALA A 201 2.39 -14.59 21.14
CA ALA A 201 2.38 -15.40 22.36
C ALA A 201 1.38 -14.93 23.42
N ASP A 202 1.00 -13.64 23.42
CA ASP A 202 0.11 -13.01 24.40
C ASP A 202 -1.07 -12.31 23.71
N SER A 203 -1.81 -13.04 22.87
CA SER A 203 -2.95 -12.52 22.11
C SER A 203 -3.97 -11.72 22.94
N ALA A 204 -4.11 -12.03 24.23
CA ALA A 204 -4.93 -11.27 25.19
C ALA A 204 -4.51 -9.80 25.38
N ASN A 205 -3.26 -9.44 25.08
CA ASN A 205 -2.73 -8.08 25.20
C ASN A 205 -2.92 -7.24 23.92
N PHE A 206 -3.54 -7.79 22.88
CA PHE A 206 -3.67 -7.12 21.58
C PHE A 206 -4.35 -5.73 21.69
N SER A 207 -5.49 -5.66 22.36
CA SER A 207 -6.25 -4.40 22.57
C SER A 207 -5.40 -3.35 23.29
N THR A 208 -4.73 -3.76 24.37
CA THR A 208 -3.83 -2.91 25.15
C THR A 208 -2.68 -2.39 24.30
N PHE A 209 -2.09 -3.24 23.47
CA PHE A 209 -1.04 -2.89 22.54
C PHE A 209 -1.49 -1.82 21.54
N LEU A 210 -2.65 -2.00 20.89
CA LEU A 210 -3.19 -1.05 19.92
C LEU A 210 -3.39 0.35 20.52
N VAL A 211 -3.99 0.42 21.71
CA VAL A 211 -4.26 1.68 22.41
C VAL A 211 -2.95 2.39 22.80
N ARG A 212 -1.93 1.65 23.25
CA ARG A 212 -0.64 2.23 23.65
C ARG A 212 0.24 2.63 22.46
N LEU A 213 0.12 1.94 21.32
CA LEU A 213 0.93 2.20 20.14
C LEU A 213 0.71 3.61 19.60
N ARG A 214 -0.55 4.04 19.48
CA ARG A 214 -0.89 5.33 18.84
C ARG A 214 -0.22 6.55 19.48
N PRO A 215 -0.32 6.82 20.80
CA PRO A 215 0.33 7.99 21.41
C PRO A 215 1.85 7.93 21.32
N LEU A 216 2.43 6.72 21.29
CA LEU A 216 3.87 6.53 21.12
C LEU A 216 4.34 7.02 19.75
N LEU A 217 3.66 6.65 18.67
CA LEU A 217 4.03 7.05 17.31
C LEU A 217 3.98 8.57 17.11
N ARG A 218 3.08 9.28 17.81
CA ARG A 218 2.93 10.74 17.68
C ARG A 218 4.16 11.53 18.08
N ASN A 219 5.01 10.97 18.94
CA ASN A 219 6.18 11.63 19.49
C ASN A 219 7.50 11.18 18.84
N ALA A 220 7.43 10.39 17.76
CA ALA A 220 8.59 9.89 17.03
C ALA A 220 8.45 10.06 15.51
N HIS A 221 9.59 10.12 14.83
CA HIS A 221 9.73 9.97 13.39
C HIS A 221 9.66 8.48 13.05
N VAL A 222 8.44 7.96 12.97
CA VAL A 222 8.20 6.53 12.75
C VAL A 222 7.01 6.32 11.81
N VAL A 223 7.05 5.28 10.98
CA VAL A 223 5.88 4.78 10.25
C VAL A 223 5.77 3.29 10.51
N VAL A 224 4.60 2.85 10.96
CA VAL A 224 4.29 1.44 11.19
C VAL A 224 3.44 0.93 10.03
N PHE A 225 3.87 -0.15 9.41
CA PHE A 225 3.16 -0.90 8.39
C PHE A 225 2.86 -2.29 8.95
N ALA A 226 1.61 -2.57 9.25
CA ALA A 226 1.18 -3.86 9.77
C ALA A 226 0.40 -4.64 8.72
N THR A 227 0.66 -5.95 8.63
CA THR A 227 -0.20 -6.88 7.89
C THR A 227 -1.14 -7.60 8.84
N ALA A 228 -2.38 -7.81 8.42
CA ALA A 228 -3.42 -8.44 9.22
C ALA A 228 -4.30 -9.34 8.33
N ALA A 229 -5.07 -10.23 8.98
CA ALA A 229 -6.13 -11.03 8.35
C ALA A 229 -7.36 -10.99 9.24
N SER A 230 -8.11 -9.88 9.16
CA SER A 230 -9.21 -9.58 10.09
C SER A 230 -10.38 -10.57 9.98
N ASP A 231 -10.57 -11.22 8.84
CA ASP A 231 -11.54 -12.31 8.65
C ASP A 231 -11.29 -13.53 9.54
N THR A 232 -10.07 -13.68 10.05
CA THR A 232 -9.69 -14.74 10.99
C THR A 232 -9.67 -14.30 12.46
N MET A 233 -9.95 -13.03 12.74
CA MET A 233 -9.99 -12.48 14.10
C MET A 233 -11.39 -12.57 14.71
N TYR A 234 -11.47 -12.44 16.03
CA TYR A 234 -12.75 -12.09 16.66
C TYR A 234 -13.18 -10.68 16.24
N GLU A 235 -14.47 -10.51 15.99
CA GLU A 235 -15.08 -9.25 15.52
C GLU A 235 -14.66 -8.03 16.36
N GLN A 236 -14.66 -8.19 17.69
CA GLN A 236 -14.19 -7.14 18.60
C GLN A 236 -12.74 -6.70 18.30
N LEU A 237 -11.84 -7.66 18.07
CA LEU A 237 -10.42 -7.36 17.84
C LEU A 237 -10.20 -6.74 16.45
N SER A 238 -10.93 -7.21 15.43
CA SER A 238 -10.89 -6.58 14.10
C SER A 238 -11.42 -5.16 14.12
N ASP A 239 -12.49 -4.90 14.88
CA ASP A 239 -13.06 -3.56 15.04
C ASP A 239 -12.10 -2.63 15.78
N GLU A 240 -11.45 -3.10 16.84
CA GLU A 240 -10.42 -2.35 17.56
C GLU A 240 -9.21 -2.02 16.66
N LEU A 241 -8.77 -2.98 15.84
CA LEU A 241 -7.71 -2.77 14.85
C LEU A 241 -8.12 -1.69 13.82
N PHE A 242 -9.31 -1.81 13.25
CA PHE A 242 -9.85 -0.82 12.32
C PHE A 242 -9.99 0.56 12.99
N ALA A 243 -10.51 0.61 14.21
CA ALA A 243 -10.73 1.85 14.95
C ALA A 243 -9.42 2.59 15.27
N THR A 244 -8.35 1.86 15.59
CA THR A 244 -7.05 2.43 15.98
C THR A 244 -6.13 2.78 14.82
N ALA A 245 -6.29 2.12 13.67
CA ALA A 245 -5.52 2.40 12.46
C ALA A 245 -5.72 3.84 11.96
N ASP A 246 -4.63 4.48 11.52
CA ASP A 246 -4.67 5.79 10.87
C ASP A 246 -4.93 5.66 9.36
N LEU A 247 -4.41 4.60 8.74
CA LEU A 247 -4.69 4.16 7.37
C LEU A 247 -5.07 2.69 7.39
N TYR A 248 -6.16 2.35 6.72
CA TYR A 248 -6.63 0.97 6.62
C TYR A 248 -6.91 0.62 5.16
N ILE A 249 -6.06 -0.23 4.60
CA ILE A 249 -6.17 -0.76 3.24
C ILE A 249 -6.56 -2.22 3.35
N GLN A 250 -7.58 -2.63 2.60
CA GLN A 250 -8.03 -4.01 2.54
C GLN A 250 -7.75 -4.58 1.15
N LEU A 251 -7.05 -5.72 1.11
CA LEU A 251 -6.86 -6.55 -0.08
C LEU A 251 -7.83 -7.72 0.01
N LEU A 252 -8.73 -7.85 -0.97
CA LEU A 252 -9.67 -8.95 -1.04
C LEU A 252 -9.35 -9.81 -2.25
N ALA A 253 -8.83 -11.01 -2.02
CA ALA A 253 -8.55 -11.93 -3.11
C ALA A 253 -9.86 -12.35 -3.81
N ILE A 254 -9.83 -12.36 -5.14
CA ILE A 254 -10.94 -12.86 -5.95
C ILE A 254 -10.84 -14.39 -5.98
N SER A 255 -11.96 -15.06 -5.67
CA SER A 255 -12.06 -16.52 -5.79
C SER A 255 -12.29 -16.98 -7.23
N ASP A 256 -11.95 -18.23 -7.52
CA ASP A 256 -12.21 -18.85 -8.84
C ASP A 256 -13.70 -18.83 -9.21
N GLU A 257 -14.59 -18.90 -8.22
CA GLU A 257 -16.04 -18.79 -8.43
C GLU A 257 -16.48 -17.39 -8.87
N GLU A 258 -15.87 -16.35 -8.29
CA GLU A 258 -16.12 -14.96 -8.66
C GLU A 258 -15.59 -14.65 -10.07
N GLN A 259 -14.43 -15.19 -10.45
CA GLN A 259 -13.88 -15.07 -11.81
C GLN A 259 -14.85 -15.67 -12.84
N LYS A 260 -15.34 -16.89 -12.60
CA LYS A 260 -16.30 -17.56 -13.50
C LYS A 260 -17.60 -16.80 -13.69
N LYS A 261 -18.05 -16.03 -12.69
CA LYS A 261 -19.27 -15.22 -12.77
C LYS A 261 -19.09 -13.97 -13.62
N LEU A 262 -17.87 -13.42 -13.67
CA LEU A 262 -17.59 -12.15 -14.33
C LEU A 262 -16.27 -12.23 -15.09
N SER A 263 -16.32 -12.56 -16.39
CA SER A 263 -15.14 -12.74 -17.23
C SER A 263 -14.19 -11.53 -17.29
N SER A 264 -14.69 -10.33 -16.99
CA SER A 264 -13.84 -9.13 -16.86
C SER A 264 -12.85 -9.18 -15.69
N LEU A 265 -13.03 -10.11 -14.74
CA LEU A 265 -12.20 -10.28 -13.55
C LEU A 265 -11.01 -11.23 -13.75
N ASP A 266 -10.98 -12.04 -14.82
CA ASP A 266 -9.98 -13.11 -15.02
C ASP A 266 -8.52 -12.62 -14.99
N LYS A 267 -8.31 -11.33 -15.28
CA LYS A 267 -6.98 -10.70 -15.29
C LYS A 267 -6.55 -10.13 -13.93
N TYR A 268 -7.45 -10.10 -12.94
CA TYR A 268 -7.22 -9.49 -11.63
C TYR A 268 -7.09 -10.53 -10.53
N HIS A 269 -6.20 -10.25 -9.57
CA HIS A 269 -5.96 -11.14 -8.43
C HIS A 269 -6.83 -10.79 -7.22
N GLY A 270 -7.29 -9.54 -7.14
CA GLY A 270 -8.12 -9.10 -6.04
C GLY A 270 -8.61 -7.66 -6.17
N TYR A 271 -9.46 -7.26 -5.23
CA TYR A 271 -9.88 -5.87 -5.02
C TYR A 271 -8.98 -5.20 -4.00
N LEU A 272 -8.73 -3.90 -4.21
CA LEU A 272 -8.07 -3.04 -3.24
C LEU A 272 -9.11 -2.03 -2.71
N ARG A 273 -9.25 -1.93 -1.40
CA ARG A 273 -10.17 -0.98 -0.79
C ARG A 273 -9.41 -0.10 0.19
N ILE A 274 -9.58 1.21 0.07
CA ILE A 274 -9.07 2.15 1.05
C ILE A 274 -10.22 2.48 1.98
N LEU A 275 -10.27 1.80 3.13
CA LEU A 275 -11.35 1.97 4.10
C LEU A 275 -11.15 3.19 5.00
N ARG A 276 -9.90 3.65 5.13
CA ARG A 276 -9.56 4.85 5.91
C ARG A 276 -8.29 5.50 5.39
N LEU A 277 -8.31 6.83 5.24
CA LEU A 277 -7.14 7.65 4.91
C LEU A 277 -6.54 8.31 6.16
N PRO A 278 -5.21 8.57 6.18
CA PRO A 278 -4.56 9.30 7.26
C PRO A 278 -5.17 10.69 7.48
N ARG A 279 -5.45 11.04 8.74
CA ARG A 279 -5.97 12.37 9.15
C ARG A 279 -5.14 13.02 10.26
N LEU A 280 -3.83 12.83 10.26
CA LEU A 280 -2.97 13.14 11.41
C LEU A 280 -2.80 14.64 11.70
N SER A 281 -2.81 15.49 10.67
CA SER A 281 -2.41 16.90 10.77
C SER A 281 -3.30 17.86 9.97
N SER A 282 -4.26 17.33 9.22
CA SER A 282 -5.19 18.09 8.40
C SER A 282 -6.46 17.28 8.16
N VAL A 283 -7.54 17.99 7.85
CA VAL A 283 -8.69 17.41 7.16
C VAL A 283 -8.19 16.94 5.79
N GLY A 284 -8.22 15.63 5.54
CA GLY A 284 -7.78 15.07 4.26
C GLY A 284 -8.74 15.50 3.15
N THR A 285 -8.24 16.23 2.16
CA THR A 285 -9.02 16.65 0.98
C THR A 285 -8.80 15.72 -0.21
N HIS A 286 -7.89 14.75 -0.09
CA HIS A 286 -7.63 13.77 -1.15
C HIS A 286 -8.73 12.71 -1.17
N ASN A 287 -9.31 12.49 -2.34
CA ASN A 287 -10.31 11.45 -2.55
C ASN A 287 -9.81 10.49 -3.63
N PRO A 288 -9.32 9.30 -3.28
CA PRO A 288 -8.89 8.32 -4.27
C PRO A 288 -10.07 7.84 -5.11
N PRO A 289 -9.81 7.36 -6.34
CA PRO A 289 -10.83 6.68 -7.14
C PRO A 289 -11.38 5.45 -6.41
N ALA A 290 -12.64 5.13 -6.69
CA ALA A 290 -13.30 3.92 -6.21
C ALA A 290 -13.03 2.73 -7.14
N ASP A 291 -13.54 1.56 -6.75
CA ASP A 291 -13.54 0.33 -7.56
C ASP A 291 -12.15 -0.11 -8.01
N LEU A 292 -11.22 -0.23 -7.05
CA LEU A 292 -9.84 -0.58 -7.34
C LEU A 292 -9.66 -2.09 -7.35
N VAL A 293 -8.87 -2.55 -8.32
CA VAL A 293 -8.41 -3.94 -8.45
C VAL A 293 -6.90 -3.97 -8.57
N PHE A 294 -6.29 -5.06 -8.12
CA PHE A 294 -4.85 -5.25 -8.19
C PHE A 294 -4.46 -6.49 -8.97
N THR A 295 -3.25 -6.44 -9.53
CA THR A 295 -2.57 -7.59 -10.12
C THR A 295 -1.20 -7.77 -9.48
N GLN A 296 -0.92 -8.98 -9.00
CA GLN A 296 0.41 -9.39 -8.58
C GLN A 296 1.11 -10.10 -9.74
N LYS A 297 2.11 -9.44 -10.33
CA LYS A 297 3.04 -10.06 -11.28
C LYS A 297 4.30 -10.50 -10.55
N ARG A 298 5.17 -11.22 -11.24
CA ARG A 298 6.47 -11.61 -10.69
C ARG A 298 7.33 -10.41 -10.27
N ASN A 299 7.28 -9.33 -11.04
CA ASN A 299 8.12 -8.14 -10.85
C ASN A 299 7.38 -6.91 -10.32
N SER A 300 6.04 -6.90 -10.30
CA SER A 300 5.26 -5.74 -9.89
C SER A 300 3.98 -6.08 -9.14
N PHE A 301 3.57 -5.16 -8.27
CA PHE A 301 2.19 -5.05 -7.80
C PHE A 301 1.57 -3.82 -8.46
N ASP A 302 0.56 -4.03 -9.28
CA ASP A 302 -0.09 -2.95 -10.04
C ASP A 302 -1.54 -2.77 -9.57
N VAL A 303 -2.01 -1.52 -9.52
CA VAL A 303 -3.40 -1.19 -9.18
C VAL A 303 -4.04 -0.44 -10.34
N SER A 304 -5.30 -0.76 -10.62
CA SER A 304 -6.09 -0.11 -11.66
C SER A 304 -7.54 0.07 -11.24
N ILE A 305 -8.22 0.99 -11.90
CA ILE A 305 -9.66 1.17 -11.77
C ILE A 305 -10.38 0.06 -12.53
N LEU A 306 -11.30 -0.64 -11.85
CA LEU A 306 -12.16 -1.64 -12.46
C LEU A 306 -13.25 -0.94 -13.28
N HIS A 307 -13.22 -1.16 -14.58
CA HIS A 307 -14.33 -0.80 -15.45
C HIS A 307 -15.16 -2.05 -15.72
N LEU A 308 -16.42 -2.02 -15.31
CA LEU A 308 -17.37 -3.02 -15.75
C LEU A 308 -17.58 -2.87 -17.26
N PRO A 309 -17.73 -3.98 -18.00
CA PRO A 309 -18.11 -3.91 -19.39
C PRO A 309 -19.44 -3.13 -19.50
N PRO A 310 -19.63 -2.34 -20.58
CA PRO A 310 -20.90 -1.67 -20.79
C PRO A 310 -22.01 -2.72 -20.74
N ALA A 311 -23.09 -2.41 -20.03
CA ALA A 311 -24.32 -3.17 -20.12
C ALA A 311 -24.86 -3.01 -21.54
N LEU A 312 -24.36 -3.82 -22.47
CA LEU A 312 -25.06 -4.08 -23.71
C LEU A 312 -26.34 -4.74 -23.25
N GLY A 313 -27.44 -3.98 -23.29
CA GLY A 313 -28.75 -4.44 -22.87
C GLY A 313 -29.00 -5.79 -23.50
N ASP A 314 -29.60 -6.69 -22.72
CA ASP A 314 -30.11 -7.95 -23.21
C ASP A 314 -30.68 -7.71 -24.61
N GLU A 315 -30.08 -8.37 -25.62
CA GLU A 315 -30.72 -8.50 -26.93
C GLU A 315 -32.19 -8.82 -26.64
N PRO A 316 -33.16 -8.08 -27.20
CA PRO A 316 -34.55 -8.23 -26.82
C PRO A 316 -34.93 -9.70 -26.98
N GLN A 317 -35.01 -10.40 -25.84
CA GLN A 317 -35.48 -11.77 -25.82
C GLN A 317 -36.88 -11.70 -26.41
N ASN A 318 -37.02 -12.33 -27.58
CA ASN A 318 -38.24 -12.48 -28.37
C ASN A 318 -39.49 -12.01 -27.63
N ALA A 319 -40.09 -10.92 -28.13
CA ALA A 319 -41.41 -10.46 -27.71
C ALA A 319 -42.33 -11.68 -27.55
N LYS A 320 -42.60 -12.06 -26.30
CA LYS A 320 -43.62 -13.05 -26.00
C LYS A 320 -44.93 -12.49 -26.53
N ALA A 321 -45.62 -13.32 -27.31
CA ALA A 321 -46.93 -13.00 -27.88
C ALA A 321 -47.88 -12.43 -26.82
N PRO A 322 -48.76 -11.49 -27.18
CA PRO A 322 -49.71 -10.92 -26.25
C PRO A 322 -50.62 -12.03 -25.70
N CYS A 323 -50.76 -12.09 -24.38
CA CYS A 323 -51.70 -12.98 -23.72
C CYS A 323 -53.10 -12.74 -24.30
N SER A 324 -53.67 -13.75 -24.96
CA SER A 324 -55.09 -13.81 -25.24
C SER A 324 -55.83 -14.00 -23.92
N VAL A 325 -56.69 -13.04 -23.59
CA VAL A 325 -57.68 -13.20 -22.53
C VAL A 325 -58.89 -13.84 -23.20
N ASP A 326 -59.16 -15.11 -22.89
CA ASP A 326 -60.40 -15.77 -23.28
C ASP A 326 -61.54 -15.25 -22.37
N PHE A 327 -62.64 -14.81 -23.00
CA PHE A 327 -63.90 -14.45 -22.34
C PHE A 327 -64.76 -15.70 -22.10
#